data_AF-S4NRJ5-F1
#
_entry.id   AF-S4NRJ5-F1
#
_cell.length_a   1.000
_cell.length_b   1.000
_cell.length_c   1.000
_cell.angle_alpha   90.00
_cell.angle_beta   90.00
_cell.angle_gamma   90.00
#
_symmetry.space_group_name_H-M   'P 1'
#
loop_
_entity.id
_entity.type
_entity.pdbx_description
1 polymer ?
#
loop_
_entity_poly.entity_id
_entity_poly.type
_entity_poly.pdbx_seq_one_letter_code
_entity_poly.pdbx_strand_id
1 'polypeptide(L)'
;MTPQVNGSPENKAMTPQKPVNLLPEVPSQTSRKLSDKEQHDCDVIERLIKSYFYIVRKSIKDTVPKAVMHFLVNYVKDNLQSELVTHLYKSDQADSLLNESEHIAQRRKEAADMLKALQRAGQI
;
A
#
# COMPACT_ATOMS: atom_id res chain seq x y z
N MET A 1 -8.03 49.83 -34.72
CA MET A 1 -7.76 48.40 -34.97
C MET A 1 -6.83 47.90 -33.87
N THR A 2 -7.43 47.28 -32.85
CA THR A 2 -6.82 46.20 -32.03
C THR A 2 -6.42 45.03 -32.98
N PRO A 3 -5.54 44.08 -32.60
CA PRO A 3 -5.58 43.41 -31.29
C PRO A 3 -4.28 42.91 -30.63
N GLN A 4 -4.47 42.62 -29.35
CA GLN A 4 -3.71 41.75 -28.44
C GLN A 4 -3.21 40.44 -29.05
N VAL A 5 -2.02 40.01 -28.61
CA VAL A 5 -1.56 38.60 -28.42
C VAL A 5 -0.38 38.71 -27.42
N ASN A 6 -0.15 37.91 -26.39
CA ASN A 6 -0.86 36.88 -25.62
C ASN A 6 0.07 36.60 -24.41
N GLY A 7 -0.48 36.05 -23.33
CA GLY A 7 0.16 35.89 -22.03
C GLY A 7 1.43 35.02 -22.01
N SER A 8 2.28 35.29 -21.03
CA SER A 8 3.24 34.34 -20.48
C SER A 8 3.02 34.29 -18.97
N PRO A 9 2.71 33.11 -18.39
CA PRO A 9 2.44 33.02 -16.96
C PRO A 9 3.76 33.10 -16.18
N GLU A 10 3.75 33.94 -15.15
CA GLU A 10 4.81 34.00 -14.13
C GLU A 10 5.06 32.61 -13.55
N ASN A 11 6.28 32.11 -13.75
CA ASN A 11 6.75 30.87 -13.15
C ASN A 11 7.10 31.14 -11.69
N LYS A 12 6.08 31.16 -10.82
CA LYS A 12 6.24 31.36 -9.38
C LYS A 12 6.73 30.05 -8.76
N ALA A 13 8.03 29.97 -8.51
CA ALA A 13 8.68 28.83 -7.85
C ALA A 13 7.95 28.47 -6.55
N MET A 14 7.46 27.23 -6.49
CA MET A 14 6.75 26.67 -5.34
C MET A 14 7.77 26.42 -4.23
N THR A 15 7.73 27.23 -3.17
CA THR A 15 8.54 27.02 -1.97
C THR A 15 8.17 25.71 -1.27
N PRO A 16 9.12 24.98 -0.64
CA PRO A 16 8.83 23.75 0.07
C PRO A 16 7.80 23.99 1.18
N GLN A 17 6.64 23.34 1.09
CA GLN A 17 5.60 23.42 2.11
C GLN A 17 6.15 22.85 3.42
N LYS A 18 6.34 23.71 4.42
CA LYS A 18 6.59 23.31 5.81
C LYS A 18 5.44 22.38 6.25
N PRO A 19 5.72 21.30 7.00
CA PRO A 19 4.67 20.42 7.51
C PRO A 19 3.67 21.23 8.33
N VAL A 20 2.39 21.03 8.04
CA VAL A 20 1.27 21.69 8.70
C VAL A 20 1.29 21.30 10.18
N ASN A 21 1.71 22.23 11.03
CA ASN A 21 1.67 22.06 12.48
C ASN A 21 0.25 22.40 12.94
N LEU A 22 -0.53 21.38 13.33
CA LEU A 22 -1.93 21.48 13.75
C LEU A 22 -2.10 21.96 15.21
N LEU A 23 -0.99 22.21 15.89
CA LEU A 23 -1.03 22.75 17.24
C LEU A 23 -1.26 24.27 17.17
N PRO A 24 -2.11 24.84 18.03
CA PRO A 24 -2.19 26.29 18.21
C PRO A 24 -0.78 26.84 18.46
N GLU A 25 -0.45 27.99 17.86
CA GLU A 25 0.79 28.70 18.17
C GLU A 25 0.87 28.90 19.68
N VAL A 26 1.89 28.31 20.30
CA VAL A 26 2.14 28.45 21.73
C VAL A 26 2.33 29.96 21.99
N PRO A 27 1.53 30.58 22.87
CA PRO A 27 1.66 32.00 23.17
C PRO A 27 3.11 32.30 23.56
N SER A 28 3.80 33.05 22.72
CA SER A 28 5.17 33.49 22.97
C SER A 28 5.14 34.69 23.92
N GLN A 29 4.82 34.45 25.19
CA GLN A 29 4.79 35.45 26.26
C GLN A 29 5.25 34.75 27.54
N THR A 30 6.24 35.18 28.31
CA THR A 30 6.93 36.47 28.52
C THR A 30 8.35 36.12 28.99
N SER A 31 9.33 37.03 28.90
CA SER A 31 10.67 36.86 29.48
C SER A 31 10.67 36.89 31.03
N ARG A 32 9.78 36.11 31.66
CA ARG A 32 9.74 35.89 33.10
C ARG A 32 10.63 34.71 33.40
N LYS A 33 11.69 34.92 34.18
CA LYS A 33 12.45 33.80 34.75
C LYS A 33 11.50 32.99 35.62
N LEU A 34 11.38 31.71 35.32
CA LEU A 34 10.70 30.74 36.18
C LEU A 34 11.40 30.75 37.54
N SER A 35 10.62 30.67 38.62
CA SER A 35 11.19 30.37 39.92
C SER A 35 11.78 28.96 39.94
N ASP A 36 12.71 28.68 40.84
CA ASP A 36 13.34 27.37 40.96
C ASP A 36 12.29 26.25 41.17
N LYS A 37 11.19 26.57 41.83
CA LYS A 37 10.05 25.66 42.01
C LYS A 37 9.33 25.38 40.70
N GLU A 38 9.01 26.41 39.92
CA GLU A 38 8.34 26.25 38.62
C GLU A 38 9.23 25.49 37.63
N GLN A 39 10.54 25.75 37.64
CA GLN A 39 11.50 25.00 36.83
C GLN A 39 11.52 23.52 37.21
N HIS A 40 11.54 23.20 38.51
CA HIS A 40 11.48 21.81 38.98
C HIS A 40 10.17 21.13 38.59
N ASP A 41 9.04 21.81 38.75
CA ASP A 41 7.72 21.29 38.38
C ASP A 41 7.65 21.03 36.86
N CYS A 42 8.19 21.93 36.04
CA CYS A 42 8.33 21.71 34.60
C CYS A 42 9.17 20.47 34.27
N ASP A 43 10.32 20.27 34.94
CA ASP A 43 11.18 19.09 34.72
C ASP A 43 10.49 17.78 35.14
N VAL A 44 9.64 17.83 36.17
CA VAL A 44 8.79 16.68 36.56
C VAL A 44 7.75 16.40 35.48
N ILE A 45 7.02 17.42 35.01
CA ILE A 45 6.02 17.29 33.96
C ILE A 45 6.63 16.71 32.68
N GLU A 46 7.81 17.20 32.27
CA GLU A 46 8.50 16.71 31.08
C GLU A 46 8.86 15.21 31.23
N ARG A 47 9.35 14.79 32.40
CA ARG A 47 9.65 13.37 32.67
C ARG A 47 8.40 12.50 32.63
N LEU A 48 7.28 12.98 33.16
CA LEU A 48 6.00 12.26 33.13
C LEU A 48 5.48 12.10 31.69
N ILE A 49 5.52 13.17 30.89
CA ILE A 49 5.12 13.13 29.48
C ILE A 49 5.99 12.14 28.70
N LYS A 50 7.32 12.20 28.87
CA LYS A 50 8.25 11.25 28.22
C LYS A 50 7.94 9.81 28.63
N SER A 51 7.76 9.55 29.92
CA SER A 51 7.45 8.21 30.43
C SER A 51 6.15 7.66 29.82
N TYR A 52 5.08 8.46 29.84
CA TYR A 52 3.81 8.07 29.24
C TYR A 52 3.91 7.84 27.73
N PHE A 53 4.60 8.73 27.01
CA PHE A 53 4.84 8.59 25.58
C PHE A 53 5.54 7.28 25.24
N TYR A 54 6.55 6.87 26.00
CA TYR A 54 7.25 5.61 25.75
C TYR A 54 6.37 4.38 25.99
N ILE A 55 5.49 4.41 26.99
CA ILE A 55 4.51 3.35 27.24
C ILE A 55 3.54 3.24 26.05
N VAL A 56 2.96 4.36 25.62
CA VAL A 56 2.03 4.38 24.47
C VAL A 56 2.73 3.95 23.19
N ARG A 57 3.94 4.45 22.93
CA ARG A 57 4.75 4.04 21.77
C ARG A 57 5.01 2.54 21.75
N LYS A 58 5.30 1.94 22.91
CA LYS A 58 5.48 0.49 23.03
C LYS A 58 4.17 -0.24 22.72
N SER A 59 3.05 0.21 23.29
CA SER A 59 1.72 -0.34 23.03
C SER A 59 1.37 -0.30 21.53
N ILE A 60 1.62 0.82 20.85
CA ILE A 60 1.38 0.98 19.41
C ILE A 60 2.21 0.00 18.59
N LYS A 61 3.50 -0.18 18.92
CA LYS A 61 4.38 -1.14 18.24
C LYS A 61 3.85 -2.56 18.28
N ASP A 62 3.15 -2.94 19.35
CA ASP A 62 2.59 -4.29 19.49
C ASP A 62 1.18 -4.41 18.88
N THR A 63 0.34 -3.39 19.04
CA THR A 63 -1.06 -3.44 18.64
C THR A 63 -1.28 -3.26 17.15
N VAL A 64 -0.51 -2.39 16.49
CA VAL A 64 -0.67 -2.13 15.04
C VAL A 64 -0.38 -3.38 14.19
N PRO A 65 0.75 -4.10 14.38
CA PRO A 65 1.00 -5.33 13.63
C PRO A 65 -0.05 -6.40 13.89
N LYS A 66 -0.56 -6.51 15.13
CA LYS A 66 -1.65 -7.45 15.48
C LYS A 66 -2.95 -7.10 14.76
N ALA A 67 -3.29 -5.81 14.65
CA ALA A 67 -4.45 -5.36 13.91
C ALA A 67 -4.33 -5.70 12.41
N VAL A 68 -3.17 -5.42 11.79
CA VAL A 68 -2.91 -5.79 10.38
C VAL A 68 -2.99 -7.30 10.19
N MET A 69 -2.38 -8.07 11.09
CA MET A 69 -2.43 -9.53 11.04
C MET A 69 -3.87 -10.04 11.09
N HIS A 70 -4.67 -9.52 12.04
CA HIS A 70 -6.03 -9.98 12.25
C HIS A 70 -6.98 -9.57 11.12
N PHE A 71 -6.99 -8.30 10.74
CA PHE A 71 -7.97 -7.75 9.80
C PHE A 71 -7.62 -7.99 8.34
N LEU A 72 -6.34 -8.07 7.98
CA LEU A 72 -5.93 -8.21 6.60
C LEU A 72 -5.35 -9.59 6.32
N VAL A 73 -4.28 -9.97 7.02
CA VAL A 73 -3.52 -11.19 6.67
C VAL A 73 -4.36 -12.44 6.89
N ASN A 74 -4.95 -12.59 8.07
CA ASN A 74 -5.79 -13.74 8.38
C ASN A 74 -7.06 -13.75 7.54
N TYR A 75 -7.70 -12.59 7.36
CA TYR A 75 -8.87 -12.47 6.49
C TYR A 75 -8.57 -12.95 5.07
N VAL A 76 -7.50 -12.46 4.43
CA VAL A 76 -7.12 -12.89 3.09
C VAL A 76 -6.80 -14.38 3.09
N LYS A 77 -5.98 -14.86 4.03
CA LYS A 77 -5.60 -16.28 4.10
C LYS A 77 -6.82 -17.21 4.15
N ASP A 78 -7.81 -16.88 4.98
CA ASP A 78 -8.96 -17.75 5.22
C ASP A 78 -10.01 -17.67 4.09
N ASN A 79 -10.11 -16.51 3.40
CA ASN A 79 -11.13 -16.29 2.37
C ASN A 79 -10.60 -16.48 0.94
N LEU A 80 -9.28 -16.45 0.72
CA LEU A 80 -8.68 -16.47 -0.63
C LEU A 80 -9.13 -17.68 -1.45
N GLN A 81 -9.18 -18.86 -0.84
CA GLN A 81 -9.57 -20.09 -1.56
C GLN A 81 -11.02 -20.00 -2.05
N SER A 82 -11.94 -19.60 -1.17
CA SER A 82 -13.35 -19.44 -1.50
C SER A 82 -13.55 -18.38 -2.58
N GLU A 83 -12.90 -17.23 -2.45
CA GLU A 83 -12.97 -16.14 -3.43
C GLU A 83 -12.42 -16.56 -4.80
N LEU A 84 -11.26 -17.23 -4.84
CA LEU A 84 -10.69 -17.74 -6.09
C LEU A 84 -11.60 -18.77 -6.74
N VAL A 85 -12.23 -19.67 -5.98
CA VAL A 85 -13.19 -20.62 -6.53
C VAL A 85 -14.40 -19.88 -7.10
N THR A 86 -14.98 -18.96 -6.33
CA THR A 86 -16.15 -18.18 -6.76
C THR A 86 -15.86 -17.36 -8.01
N HIS A 87 -14.64 -16.82 -8.18
CA HIS A 87 -14.30 -15.95 -9.30
C HIS A 87 -13.79 -16.70 -10.53
N LEU A 88 -12.97 -17.75 -10.36
CA LEU A 88 -12.36 -18.48 -11.48
C LEU A 88 -13.29 -19.57 -12.06
N TYR A 89 -14.19 -20.13 -11.25
CA TYR A 89 -15.15 -21.14 -11.73
C TYR A 89 -16.49 -20.55 -12.18
N LYS A 90 -16.58 -19.23 -12.40
CA LYS A 90 -17.75 -18.67 -13.08
C LYS A 90 -17.76 -19.19 -14.52
N SER A 91 -18.81 -19.93 -14.85
CA SER A 91 -18.97 -20.65 -16.13
C SER A 91 -18.68 -19.76 -17.34
N ASP A 92 -18.98 -18.47 -17.22
CA ASP A 92 -18.91 -17.49 -18.31
C ASP A 92 -17.47 -17.12 -18.71
N GLN A 93 -16.49 -17.32 -17.82
CA GLN A 93 -15.07 -17.00 -18.08
C GLN A 93 -14.15 -18.23 -18.07
N ALA A 94 -14.63 -19.37 -17.55
CA ALA A 94 -13.83 -20.58 -17.43
C ALA A 94 -13.27 -21.05 -18.79
N ASP A 95 -14.07 -21.04 -19.85
CA ASP A 95 -13.62 -21.46 -21.19
C ASP A 95 -12.49 -20.59 -21.74
N SER A 96 -12.52 -19.28 -21.48
CA SER A 96 -11.46 -18.37 -21.92
C SER A 96 -10.22 -18.46 -21.05
N LEU A 97 -10.37 -18.62 -19.73
CA LEU A 97 -9.25 -18.68 -18.78
C LEU A 97 -8.52 -20.02 -18.84
N LEU A 98 -9.21 -21.10 -19.20
CA LEU A 98 -8.68 -22.46 -19.30
C LEU A 98 -8.20 -22.83 -20.71
N ASN A 99 -8.26 -21.91 -21.66
CA ASN A 99 -7.74 -22.14 -23.01
C ASN A 99 -6.21 -22.27 -22.99
N GLU A 100 -5.71 -23.28 -23.70
CA GLU A 100 -4.28 -23.44 -23.92
C GLU A 100 -3.72 -22.32 -24.80
N SER A 101 -2.47 -21.93 -24.58
CA SER A 101 -1.79 -20.95 -25.45
C SER A 101 -1.56 -21.53 -26.85
N GLU A 102 -1.60 -20.69 -27.88
CA GLU A 102 -1.45 -21.10 -29.29
C GLU A 102 -0.15 -21.89 -29.55
N HIS A 103 0.97 -21.48 -28.95
CA HIS A 103 2.24 -22.18 -29.10
C HIS A 103 2.21 -23.61 -28.50
N ILE A 104 1.47 -23.82 -27.41
CA ILE A 104 1.28 -25.16 -26.81
C ILE A 104 0.34 -26.00 -27.70
N ALA A 105 -0.72 -25.40 -28.22
CA ALA A 105 -1.63 -26.06 -29.17
C ALA A 105 -0.89 -26.54 -30.43
N GLN A 106 0.00 -25.70 -30.97
CA GLN A 106 0.82 -26.02 -32.14
C GLN A 106 1.80 -27.17 -31.84
N ARG A 107 2.53 -27.13 -30.72
CA ARG A 107 3.41 -28.23 -30.31
C ARG A 107 2.65 -29.54 -30.11
N ARG A 108 1.46 -29.50 -29.51
CA ARG A 108 0.60 -30.67 -29.33
C ARG A 108 0.18 -31.26 -30.67
N LYS A 109 -0.17 -30.41 -31.64
CA LYS A 109 -0.52 -30.82 -33.00
C LYS A 109 0.66 -31.49 -33.71
N GLU A 110 1.84 -30.89 -33.68
CA GLU A 110 3.05 -31.44 -34.29
C GLU A 110 3.43 -32.80 -33.70
N ALA A 111 3.38 -32.95 -32.38
CA ALA A 111 3.63 -34.22 -31.70
C ALA A 111 2.59 -35.29 -32.08
N ALA A 112 1.31 -34.91 -32.17
CA ALA A 112 0.24 -35.83 -32.57
C ALA A 112 0.38 -36.28 -34.04
N ASP A 113 0.79 -35.37 -34.93
CA ASP A 113 1.01 -35.68 -36.33
C ASP A 113 2.23 -36.60 -36.52
N MET A 114 3.31 -36.36 -35.77
CA MET A 114 4.47 -37.25 -35.72
C MET A 114 4.10 -38.65 -35.22
N LEU A 115 3.31 -38.73 -34.13
CA LEU A 115 2.84 -40.01 -33.61
C LEU A 115 2.02 -40.79 -34.63
N LYS A 116 1.08 -40.12 -35.32
CA LYS A 116 0.29 -40.75 -36.39
C LYS A 116 1.16 -41.26 -37.53
N ALA A 117 2.19 -40.51 -37.92
CA ALA A 117 3.12 -40.94 -38.96
C ALA A 117 3.87 -42.22 -38.55
N LEU A 118 4.37 -42.28 -37.32
CA LEU A 118 5.05 -43.45 -36.78
C LEU A 118 4.11 -44.68 -36.68
N GLN A 119 2.86 -44.48 -36.25
CA GLN A 119 1.88 -45.56 -36.17
C GLN A 119 1.53 -46.15 -37.54
N ARG A 120 1.37 -45.29 -38.56
CA ARG A 120 1.14 -45.75 -39.93
C ARG A 120 2.34 -46.50 -40.49
N ALA A 121 3.55 -46.02 -40.23
CA ALA A 121 4.77 -46.69 -40.68
C ALA A 121 4.95 -48.08 -40.05
N GLY A 122 4.50 -48.28 -38.80
CA GLY A 122 4.51 -49.59 -38.14
C GLY A 122 3.38 -50.53 -38.54
N GLN A 123 2.41 -50.08 -39.35
CA GLN A 123 1.32 -50.90 -39.90
C GLN A 123 1.61 -51.38 -41.33
N ILE A 124 2.75 -50.99 -41.90
CA ILE A 124 3.32 -51.49 -43.17
C ILE A 124 4.37 -52.54 -42.81
#